data_AF-A0A7X6Z2S1-F1
#
_entry.id   AF-A0A7X6Z2S1-F1
#
_cell.length_a   1.000
_cell.length_b   1.000
_cell.length_c   1.000
_cell.angle_alpha   90.00
_cell.angle_beta   90.00
_cell.angle_gamma   90.00
#
_symmetry.space_group_name_H-M   'P 1'
#
loop_
_entity.id
_entity.type
_entity.pdbx_description
1 polymer ?
#
loop_
_entity_poly.entity_id
_entity_poly.type
_entity_poly.pdbx_seq_one_letter_code
_entity_poly.pdbx_strand_id
1 'polypeptide(L)'
;MDFKNQNMKVTEQSKPKGYYLEMPNQVVESLNLQENQEITLKIEEDRAILKKDLNERLISIPLKPVIIASLVAVVTFLILFFNYQQIPLVGAQSTASIVILLGGLTGMINFTIFFTKSKRGRVDSLAHKIYWRNFPTVLLSYTLLVFVSLLFFFRILGHLFVGATFDTWTSTVIGTLLVAIINYIMVYAAKTLTPVTLIKSLTYIIIGGVTVAMLTNQDQQWWLYNLSFLGTPEAINSWQFNITLMFSALIMIALIDYLFVMLYEGQGKSKNLIILKALLILMALLLGGVGLFPYDDSLFNQTMHNRVAEGLIYIFIVLIIGIRWLLPKVTKQFLKISYGVGAALIGSVFLFQGIHYLSLTAFELISFVLAFSWLLLLLQNLVNIVMNQGQEFTVALVRPSQTYYDLTK
;
A
#
# COMPACT_ATOMS: atom_id res chain seq x y z
N MET A 1 13.32 42.84 73.93
CA MET A 1 13.68 44.17 73.40
C MET A 1 14.30 43.98 72.03
N ASP A 2 13.61 44.51 71.02
CA ASP A 2 14.04 45.00 69.70
C ASP A 2 14.95 44.20 68.73
N PHE A 3 14.31 43.73 67.65
CA PHE A 3 14.47 44.12 66.23
C PHE A 3 15.89 44.47 65.70
N LYS A 4 16.36 43.79 64.63
CA LYS A 4 16.10 44.11 63.19
C LYS A 4 17.00 43.33 62.20
N ASN A 5 16.36 42.79 61.17
CA ASN A 5 16.76 42.60 59.76
C ASN A 5 18.23 42.35 59.35
N GLN A 6 18.46 41.18 58.76
CA GLN A 6 19.33 41.05 57.59
C GLN A 6 18.67 40.19 56.49
N ASN A 7 18.76 40.72 55.28
CA ASN A 7 18.11 40.30 54.05
C ASN A 7 18.52 38.89 53.60
N MET A 8 17.53 38.03 53.34
CA MET A 8 17.70 36.81 52.54
C MET A 8 17.82 37.20 51.06
N LYS A 9 19.02 37.10 50.49
CA LYS A 9 19.23 37.04 49.05
C LYS A 9 18.58 35.75 48.53
N VAL A 10 17.46 35.88 47.82
CA VAL A 10 16.94 34.81 46.98
C VAL A 10 17.91 34.66 45.81
N THR A 11 18.59 33.52 45.76
CA THR A 11 19.43 33.09 44.64
C THR A 11 18.62 33.07 43.35
N GLU A 12 19.03 33.90 42.38
CA GLU A 12 18.66 33.76 40.97
C GLU A 12 19.09 32.37 40.48
N GLN A 13 18.15 31.43 40.44
CA GLN A 13 18.33 30.23 39.65
C GLN A 13 18.34 30.64 38.17
N SER A 14 19.51 30.50 37.55
CA SER A 14 19.76 30.67 36.13
C SER A 14 18.70 29.93 35.29
N LYS A 15 17.78 30.67 34.66
CA LYS A 15 16.82 30.11 33.71
C LYS A 15 17.56 29.49 32.52
N PRO A 16 17.16 28.29 32.05
CA PRO A 16 17.70 27.75 30.81
C PRO A 16 17.38 28.71 29.65
N LYS A 17 18.40 29.06 28.86
CA LYS A 17 18.27 29.87 27.64
C LYS A 17 17.51 29.06 26.57
N GLY A 18 16.18 29.07 26.65
CA GLY A 18 15.28 28.55 25.62
C GLY A 18 14.63 29.68 24.83
N TYR A 19 14.37 29.47 23.55
CA TYR A 19 13.52 30.35 22.74
C TYR A 19 12.05 30.00 22.97
N TYR A 20 11.19 31.00 23.16
CA TYR A 20 9.75 30.82 23.38
C TYR A 20 8.98 31.35 22.16
N LEU A 21 8.00 30.58 21.69
CA LEU A 21 7.07 30.98 20.62
C LEU A 21 5.70 31.27 21.25
N GLU A 22 5.23 32.51 21.15
CA GLU A 22 3.88 32.86 21.61
C GLU A 22 2.84 32.28 20.65
N MET A 23 1.91 31.47 21.17
CA MET A 23 0.83 30.88 20.40
C MET A 23 -0.51 31.51 20.80
N PRO A 24 -1.35 31.92 19.84
CA PRO A 24 -2.69 32.41 20.15
C PRO A 24 -3.52 31.37 20.90
N ASN A 25 -4.33 31.80 21.88
CA ASN A 25 -5.19 30.90 22.67
C ASN A 25 -6.10 30.02 21.79
N GLN A 26 -6.56 30.55 20.64
CA GLN A 26 -7.36 29.80 19.65
C GLN A 26 -6.63 28.56 19.10
N VAL A 27 -5.30 28.62 18.95
CA VAL A 27 -4.48 27.50 18.47
C VAL A 27 -4.34 26.43 19.56
N VAL A 28 -4.14 26.85 20.81
CA VAL A 28 -4.03 25.97 21.98
C VAL A 28 -5.34 25.19 22.20
N GLU A 29 -6.48 25.88 22.10
CA GLU A 29 -7.81 25.28 22.23
C GLU A 29 -8.15 24.35 21.06
N SER A 30 -7.91 24.77 19.81
CA SER A 30 -8.22 23.95 18.62
C SER A 30 -7.40 22.66 18.52
N LEU A 31 -6.17 22.67 19.02
CA LEU A 31 -5.30 21.49 19.11
C LEU A 31 -5.43 20.74 20.44
N ASN A 32 -6.23 21.26 21.39
CA ASN A 32 -6.42 20.74 22.74
C ASN A 32 -5.08 20.44 23.44
N LEU A 33 -4.14 21.40 23.40
CA LEU A 33 -2.79 21.23 23.92
C LEU A 33 -2.77 21.37 25.45
N GLN A 34 -2.14 20.43 26.13
CA GLN A 34 -1.94 20.48 27.59
C GLN A 34 -0.58 21.06 27.96
N GLU A 35 -0.49 21.64 29.15
CA GLU A 35 0.77 22.15 29.69
C GLU A 35 1.76 21.00 29.93
N ASN A 36 3.04 21.23 29.61
CA ASN A 36 4.11 20.23 29.57
C ASN A 36 3.88 19.06 28.59
N GLN A 37 2.93 19.18 27.66
CA GLN A 37 2.80 18.20 26.59
C GLN A 37 3.97 18.33 25.61
N GLU A 38 4.61 17.19 25.31
CA GLU A 38 5.58 17.10 24.23
C GLU A 38 4.86 17.13 22.88
N ILE A 39 5.33 18.00 21.98
CA ILE A 39 4.79 18.22 20.64
C ILE A 39 5.96 18.12 19.67
N THR A 40 5.74 17.54 18.49
CA THR A 40 6.78 17.46 17.46
C THR A 40 6.78 18.74 16.63
N LEU A 41 7.86 19.51 16.71
CA LEU A 41 8.15 20.63 15.82
C LEU A 41 8.93 20.10 14.61
N LYS A 42 8.31 20.10 13.44
CA LYS A 42 8.95 19.74 12.17
C LYS A 42 9.35 21.01 11.43
N ILE A 43 10.65 21.21 11.23
CA ILE A 43 11.17 22.33 10.45
C ILE A 43 11.47 21.85 9.03
N GLU A 44 10.77 22.44 8.06
CA GLU A 44 10.99 22.30 6.61
C GLU A 44 11.59 23.60 6.07
N GLU A 45 12.11 23.61 4.84
CA GLU A 45 12.90 24.73 4.28
C GLU A 45 12.19 26.10 4.37
N ASP A 46 10.87 26.14 4.25
CA ASP A 46 10.06 27.38 4.25
C ASP A 46 8.97 27.42 5.34
N ARG A 47 8.86 26.42 6.21
CA ARG A 47 7.76 26.33 7.18
C ARG A 47 8.12 25.53 8.43
N ALA A 48 7.54 25.92 9.56
CA ALA A 48 7.56 25.14 10.79
C ALA A 48 6.16 24.55 11.03
N ILE A 49 6.08 23.23 11.18
CA ILE A 49 4.83 22.49 11.40
C ILE A 49 4.84 21.93 12.82
N LEU A 50 3.92 22.37 13.65
CA LEU A 50 3.65 21.76 14.95
C LEU A 50 2.71 20.57 14.75
N LYS A 51 3.24 19.36 14.90
CA LYS A 51 2.47 18.12 14.93
C LYS A 51 2.27 17.70 16.38
N LYS A 52 1.03 17.80 16.84
CA LYS A 52 0.61 16.98 17.98
C LYS A 52 0.60 15.53 17.50
N ASP A 53 1.20 14.63 18.28
CA ASP A 53 1.04 13.19 18.10
C ASP A 53 -0.41 12.84 18.46
N LEU A 54 -1.32 13.26 17.59
CA LEU A 54 -2.72 12.89 17.63
C LEU A 54 -2.69 11.42 17.25
N ASN A 55 -2.73 10.54 18.27
CA ASN A 55 -3.20 9.17 18.15
C ASN A 55 -4.19 9.12 16.99
N GLU A 56 -3.78 8.41 15.93
CA GLU A 56 -4.39 8.34 14.60
C GLU A 56 -5.77 9.03 14.56
N ARG A 57 -5.89 10.21 13.93
CA ARG A 57 -7.20 10.83 13.67
C ARG A 57 -8.15 9.73 13.19
N LEU A 58 -9.05 9.26 14.04
CA LEU A 58 -9.92 8.13 13.73
C LEU A 58 -10.70 8.52 12.48
N ILE A 59 -10.37 7.90 11.35
CA ILE A 59 -10.98 8.25 10.07
C ILE A 59 -12.44 7.80 10.15
N SER A 60 -13.34 8.76 10.36
CA SER A 60 -14.76 8.46 10.43
C SER A 60 -15.28 8.02 9.06
N ILE A 61 -15.78 6.79 9.00
CA ILE A 61 -16.40 6.25 7.78
C ILE A 61 -17.89 6.60 7.82
N PRO A 62 -18.40 7.37 6.84
CA PRO A 62 -19.84 7.61 6.78
C PRO A 62 -20.55 6.30 6.43
N LEU A 63 -21.55 5.93 7.24
CA LEU A 63 -22.29 4.68 7.07
C LEU A 63 -23.30 4.73 5.91
N LYS A 64 -23.78 5.92 5.52
CA LYS A 64 -24.76 6.10 4.43
C LYS A 64 -24.44 5.32 3.14
N PRO A 65 -23.26 5.45 2.51
CA PRO A 65 -22.90 4.67 1.31
C PRO A 65 -22.90 3.15 1.52
N VAL A 66 -22.51 2.70 2.71
CA VAL A 66 -22.50 1.28 3.08
C VAL A 66 -23.94 0.77 3.17
N ILE A 67 -24.82 1.51 3.84
CA ILE A 67 -26.24 1.20 3.95
C ILE A 67 -26.90 1.14 2.57
N ILE A 68 -26.60 2.09 1.68
CA ILE A 68 -27.13 2.08 0.30
C ILE A 68 -26.68 0.82 -0.44
N ALA A 69 -25.39 0.46 -0.37
CA ALA A 69 -24.90 -0.77 -1.00
C ALA A 69 -25.54 -2.03 -0.40
N SER A 70 -25.76 -2.07 0.91
CA SER A 70 -26.48 -3.15 1.58
C SER A 70 -27.93 -3.26 1.12
N LEU A 71 -28.65 -2.15 0.98
CA LEU A 71 -30.02 -2.16 0.48
C LEU A 71 -30.10 -2.67 -0.97
N VAL A 72 -29.16 -2.26 -1.83
CA VAL A 72 -29.05 -2.78 -3.20
C VAL A 72 -28.77 -4.29 -3.19
N ALA A 73 -27.93 -4.77 -2.28
CA ALA A 73 -27.67 -6.20 -2.12
C ALA A 73 -28.93 -6.96 -1.71
N VAL A 74 -29.65 -6.51 -0.66
CA VAL A 74 -30.91 -7.13 -0.22
C VAL A 74 -31.90 -7.24 -1.36
N VAL A 75 -32.16 -6.15 -2.07
CA VAL A 75 -33.11 -6.12 -3.19
C VAL A 75 -32.68 -7.10 -4.28
N THR A 76 -31.38 -7.15 -4.61
CA THR A 76 -30.88 -8.05 -5.65
C THR A 76 -30.98 -9.52 -5.24
N PHE A 77 -30.64 -9.87 -4.00
CA PHE A 77 -30.78 -11.23 -3.48
C PHE A 77 -32.24 -11.69 -3.51
N LEU A 78 -33.17 -10.83 -3.06
CA LEU A 78 -34.59 -11.15 -3.07
C LEU A 78 -35.12 -11.30 -4.51
N ILE A 79 -34.76 -10.41 -5.44
CA ILE A 79 -35.21 -10.52 -6.84
C ILE A 79 -34.70 -11.81 -7.49
N LEU A 80 -33.42 -12.14 -7.32
CA LEU A 80 -32.81 -13.27 -8.02
C LEU A 80 -33.18 -14.62 -7.40
N PHE A 81 -33.37 -14.68 -6.08
CA PHE A 81 -33.52 -15.94 -5.36
C PHE A 81 -34.85 -16.12 -4.64
N PHE A 82 -35.86 -15.27 -4.88
CA PHE A 82 -37.17 -15.39 -4.22
C PHE A 82 -37.78 -16.81 -4.30
N ASN A 83 -37.65 -17.45 -5.46
CA ASN A 83 -38.23 -18.78 -5.73
C ASN A 83 -37.27 -19.95 -5.41
N TYR A 84 -36.06 -19.67 -4.93
CA TYR A 84 -35.09 -20.71 -4.58
C TYR A 84 -35.33 -21.18 -3.15
N GLN A 85 -35.26 -22.50 -2.93
CA GLN A 85 -35.35 -23.07 -1.58
C GLN A 85 -33.98 -23.18 -0.91
N GLN A 86 -32.93 -23.41 -1.72
CA GLN A 86 -31.55 -23.56 -1.28
C GLN A 86 -30.63 -22.91 -2.31
N ILE A 87 -29.72 -22.07 -1.83
CA ILE A 87 -28.73 -21.35 -2.63
C ILE A 87 -27.35 -21.82 -2.18
N PRO A 88 -26.51 -22.33 -3.10
CA PRO A 88 -25.14 -22.70 -2.77
C PRO A 88 -24.33 -21.51 -2.27
N LEU A 89 -23.41 -21.75 -1.34
CA LEU A 89 -22.45 -20.75 -0.88
C LEU A 89 -21.51 -20.32 -2.01
N VAL A 90 -21.02 -21.30 -2.79
CA VAL A 90 -20.06 -21.13 -3.90
C VAL A 90 -20.60 -21.80 -5.16
N GLY A 91 -20.36 -21.22 -6.34
CA GLY A 91 -20.83 -21.72 -7.64
C GLY A 91 -21.23 -20.58 -8.58
N ALA A 92 -21.72 -20.91 -9.78
CA ALA A 92 -22.12 -19.89 -10.77
C ALA A 92 -23.33 -19.05 -10.30
N GLN A 93 -24.37 -19.71 -9.78
CA GLN A 93 -25.53 -19.07 -9.15
C GLN A 93 -25.49 -19.33 -7.64
N SER A 94 -24.77 -18.47 -6.92
CA SER A 94 -24.45 -18.68 -5.51
C SER A 94 -24.45 -17.37 -4.73
N THR A 95 -24.42 -17.45 -3.40
CA THR A 95 -24.16 -16.28 -2.55
C THR A 95 -22.84 -15.61 -2.93
N ALA A 96 -21.78 -16.40 -3.20
CA ALA A 96 -20.48 -15.89 -3.63
C ALA A 96 -20.56 -15.05 -4.90
N SER A 97 -21.25 -15.53 -5.94
CA SER A 97 -21.28 -14.82 -7.23
C SER A 97 -21.94 -13.44 -7.13
N ILE A 98 -23.01 -13.32 -6.34
CA ILE A 98 -23.65 -12.02 -6.07
C ILE A 98 -22.76 -11.12 -5.21
N VAL A 99 -22.13 -11.64 -4.16
CA VAL A 99 -21.22 -10.85 -3.31
C VAL A 99 -20.02 -10.33 -4.09
N ILE A 100 -19.40 -11.17 -4.91
CA ILE A 100 -18.25 -10.80 -5.75
C ILE A 100 -18.66 -9.68 -6.72
N LEU A 101 -19.77 -9.84 -7.44
CA LEU A 101 -20.21 -8.89 -8.45
C LEU A 101 -20.71 -7.57 -7.83
N LEU A 102 -21.70 -7.64 -6.94
CA LEU A 102 -22.25 -6.43 -6.31
C LEU A 102 -21.25 -5.76 -5.38
N GLY A 103 -20.54 -6.52 -4.56
CA GLY A 103 -19.52 -5.98 -3.65
C GLY A 103 -18.41 -5.26 -4.42
N GLY A 104 -17.93 -5.86 -5.52
CA GLY A 104 -16.94 -5.24 -6.40
C GLY A 104 -17.46 -3.96 -7.08
N LEU A 105 -18.64 -4.00 -7.69
CA LEU A 105 -19.22 -2.85 -8.41
C LEU A 105 -19.59 -1.69 -7.47
N THR A 106 -20.32 -1.97 -6.38
CA THR A 106 -20.69 -0.95 -5.39
C THR A 106 -19.46 -0.40 -4.67
N GLY A 107 -18.48 -1.27 -4.38
CA GLY A 107 -17.19 -0.89 -3.82
C GLY A 107 -16.41 0.06 -4.74
N MET A 108 -16.34 -0.24 -6.05
CA MET A 108 -15.70 0.63 -7.06
C MET A 108 -16.37 2.00 -7.13
N ILE A 109 -17.71 2.05 -7.11
CA ILE A 109 -18.47 3.31 -7.11
C ILE A 109 -18.17 4.11 -5.84
N ASN A 110 -18.25 3.47 -4.68
CA ASN A 110 -17.97 4.12 -3.39
C ASN A 110 -16.53 4.62 -3.31
N PHE A 111 -15.55 3.81 -3.72
CA PHE A 111 -14.16 4.24 -3.79
C PHE A 111 -14.00 5.49 -4.66
N THR A 112 -14.63 5.52 -5.84
CA THR A 112 -14.60 6.66 -6.76
C THR A 112 -15.18 7.93 -6.14
N ILE A 113 -16.35 7.82 -5.51
CA ILE A 113 -17.03 8.95 -4.86
C ILE A 113 -16.17 9.51 -3.74
N PHE A 114 -15.63 8.64 -2.86
CA PHE A 114 -14.87 9.08 -1.70
C PHE A 114 -13.46 9.55 -2.06
N PHE A 115 -12.81 8.96 -3.05
CA PHE A 115 -11.55 9.47 -3.58
C PHE A 115 -11.74 10.88 -4.14
N THR A 116 -12.78 11.09 -4.97
CA THR A 116 -13.09 12.40 -5.56
C THR A 116 -13.41 13.45 -4.49
N LYS A 117 -14.16 13.07 -3.44
CA LYS A 117 -14.45 13.97 -2.30
C LYS A 117 -13.20 14.29 -1.50
N SER A 118 -12.37 13.30 -1.18
CA SER A 118 -11.11 13.48 -0.46
C SER A 118 -10.13 14.39 -1.21
N LYS A 119 -10.16 14.35 -2.54
CA LYS A 119 -9.35 15.22 -3.42
C LYS A 119 -9.90 16.63 -3.63
N ARG A 120 -11.20 16.86 -3.39
CA ARG A 120 -11.84 18.19 -3.49
C ARG A 120 -11.89 18.92 -2.14
N GLY A 121 -11.77 18.21 -1.02
CA GLY A 121 -11.84 18.79 0.32
C GLY A 121 -10.56 19.57 0.68
N ARG A 122 -10.69 20.73 1.33
CA ARG A 122 -9.56 21.62 1.69
C ARG A 122 -8.65 21.14 2.83
N VAL A 123 -8.85 19.93 3.35
CA VAL A 123 -8.06 19.38 4.46
C VAL A 123 -6.88 18.63 3.85
N ASP A 124 -5.66 18.85 4.37
CA ASP A 124 -4.36 18.22 4.02
C ASP A 124 -4.41 16.68 3.94
N SER A 125 -5.15 16.16 2.95
CA SER A 125 -5.16 14.76 2.62
C SER A 125 -4.06 14.53 1.61
N LEU A 126 -3.18 13.59 1.92
CA LEU A 126 -2.12 13.14 1.00
C LEU A 126 -2.69 12.73 -0.38
N ALA A 127 -4.00 12.44 -0.47
CA ALA A 127 -4.71 12.21 -1.71
C ALA A 127 -4.63 13.36 -2.74
N HIS A 128 -4.41 14.62 -2.34
CA HIS A 128 -4.21 15.73 -3.28
C HIS A 128 -2.98 15.55 -4.16
N LYS A 129 -1.96 14.87 -3.63
CA LYS A 129 -0.68 14.65 -4.31
C LYS A 129 -0.75 13.58 -5.39
N ILE A 130 -1.87 12.87 -5.51
CA ILE A 130 -2.12 11.89 -6.57
C ILE A 130 -2.67 12.63 -7.79
N TYR A 131 -1.95 12.62 -8.91
CA TYR A 131 -2.47 13.17 -10.16
C TYR A 131 -3.75 12.47 -10.60
N TRP A 132 -4.69 13.23 -11.19
CA TRP A 132 -5.94 12.68 -11.72
C TRP A 132 -5.69 11.61 -12.79
N ARG A 133 -4.58 11.71 -13.53
CA ARG A 133 -4.17 10.70 -14.51
C ARG A 133 -3.92 9.31 -13.90
N ASN A 134 -3.53 9.22 -12.64
CA ASN A 134 -3.28 7.94 -11.98
C ASN A 134 -4.55 7.36 -11.34
N PHE A 135 -5.61 8.15 -11.22
CA PHE A 135 -6.85 7.70 -10.60
C PHE A 135 -7.43 6.45 -11.30
N PRO A 136 -7.51 6.35 -12.64
CA PRO A 136 -7.97 5.14 -13.31
C PRO A 136 -7.16 3.91 -12.92
N THR A 137 -5.83 4.02 -12.90
CA THR A 137 -4.93 2.92 -12.50
C THR A 137 -5.15 2.51 -11.06
N VAL A 138 -5.25 3.49 -10.14
CA VAL A 138 -5.49 3.23 -8.71
C VAL A 138 -6.87 2.60 -8.48
N LEU A 139 -7.91 3.14 -9.11
CA LEU A 139 -9.28 2.62 -9.02
C LEU A 139 -9.34 1.18 -9.54
N LEU A 140 -8.81 0.94 -10.74
CA LEU A 140 -8.78 -0.39 -11.35
C LEU A 140 -8.03 -1.38 -10.47
N SER A 141 -6.90 -0.94 -9.90
CA SER A 141 -6.08 -1.76 -9.02
C SER A 141 -6.80 -2.17 -7.74
N TYR A 142 -7.41 -1.23 -7.01
CA TYR A 142 -8.16 -1.53 -5.78
C TYR A 142 -9.44 -2.33 -6.07
N THR A 143 -10.09 -2.05 -7.21
CA THR A 143 -11.27 -2.80 -7.63
C THR A 143 -10.89 -4.26 -7.86
N LEU A 144 -9.84 -4.52 -8.63
CA LEU A 144 -9.37 -5.88 -8.83
C LEU A 144 -8.86 -6.52 -7.53
N LEU A 145 -8.15 -5.77 -6.67
CA LEU A 145 -7.73 -6.27 -5.36
C LEU A 145 -8.90 -6.89 -4.62
N VAL A 146 -10.05 -6.19 -4.58
CA VAL A 146 -11.28 -6.70 -3.97
C VAL A 146 -11.80 -7.92 -4.70
N PHE A 147 -11.90 -7.90 -6.04
CA PHE A 147 -12.37 -9.05 -6.81
C PHE A 147 -11.52 -10.31 -6.55
N VAL A 148 -10.19 -10.21 -6.63
CA VAL A 148 -9.27 -11.33 -6.38
C VAL A 148 -9.35 -11.79 -4.93
N SER A 149 -9.40 -10.86 -3.97
CA SER A 149 -9.52 -11.20 -2.55
C SER A 149 -10.82 -11.96 -2.25
N LEU A 150 -11.93 -11.56 -2.88
CA LEU A 150 -13.22 -12.25 -2.70
C LEU A 150 -13.23 -13.62 -3.36
N LEU A 151 -12.65 -13.75 -4.56
CA LEU A 151 -12.49 -15.05 -5.21
C LEU A 151 -11.65 -16.01 -4.37
N PHE A 152 -10.54 -15.53 -3.80
CA PHE A 152 -9.72 -16.32 -2.89
C PHE A 152 -10.48 -16.71 -1.62
N PHE A 153 -11.15 -15.74 -0.99
CA PHE A 153 -11.93 -15.95 0.23
C PHE A 153 -13.02 -17.02 0.02
N PHE A 154 -13.83 -16.89 -1.05
CA PHE A 154 -14.86 -17.88 -1.35
C PHE A 154 -14.30 -19.20 -1.83
N ARG A 155 -13.12 -19.24 -2.45
CA ARG A 155 -12.43 -20.51 -2.78
C ARG A 155 -12.06 -21.28 -1.51
N ILE A 156 -11.52 -20.59 -0.50
CA ILE A 156 -11.23 -21.19 0.81
C ILE A 156 -12.52 -21.66 1.47
N LEU A 157 -13.56 -20.81 1.51
CA LEU A 157 -14.84 -21.21 2.10
C LEU A 157 -15.46 -22.41 1.39
N GLY A 158 -15.34 -22.51 0.05
CA GLY A 158 -15.83 -23.66 -0.69
C GLY A 158 -15.14 -24.98 -0.32
N HIS A 159 -13.87 -24.92 0.07
CA HIS A 159 -13.13 -26.07 0.59
C HIS A 159 -13.45 -26.39 2.05
N LEU A 160 -13.69 -25.37 2.88
CA LEU A 160 -14.03 -25.54 4.29
C LEU A 160 -15.48 -26.01 4.50
N PHE A 161 -16.40 -25.58 3.63
CA PHE A 161 -17.84 -25.80 3.74
C PHE A 161 -18.38 -26.50 2.49
N VAL A 162 -17.86 -27.69 2.22
CA VAL A 162 -18.19 -28.47 1.02
C VAL A 162 -19.70 -28.74 0.96
N GLY A 163 -20.33 -28.36 -0.15
CA GLY A 163 -21.76 -28.58 -0.37
C GLY A 163 -22.68 -27.68 0.46
N ALA A 164 -22.16 -26.65 1.12
CA ALA A 164 -22.98 -25.74 1.92
C ALA A 164 -23.99 -24.96 1.05
N THR A 165 -25.26 -25.08 1.43
CA THR A 165 -26.37 -24.32 0.88
C THR A 165 -27.16 -23.65 2.00
N PHE A 166 -27.79 -22.52 1.69
CA PHE A 166 -28.60 -21.77 2.64
C PHE A 166 -29.94 -21.40 2.01
N ASP A 167 -30.97 -21.23 2.81
CA ASP A 167 -32.24 -20.67 2.33
C ASP A 167 -32.07 -19.21 1.88
N THR A 168 -33.08 -18.67 1.19
CA THR A 168 -33.06 -17.32 0.62
C THR A 168 -32.83 -16.23 1.64
N TRP A 169 -33.42 -16.33 2.84
CA TRP A 169 -33.27 -15.30 3.87
C TRP A 169 -31.86 -15.34 4.46
N THR A 170 -31.37 -16.52 4.81
CA THR A 170 -30.02 -16.70 5.35
C THR A 170 -28.96 -16.26 4.33
N SER A 171 -29.10 -16.63 3.06
CA SER A 171 -28.21 -16.19 1.98
C SER A 171 -28.23 -14.67 1.79
N THR A 172 -29.41 -14.06 1.87
CA THR A 172 -29.57 -12.60 1.76
C THR A 172 -28.84 -11.88 2.89
N VAL A 173 -28.98 -12.36 4.13
CA VAL A 173 -28.32 -11.76 5.30
C VAL A 173 -26.80 -11.89 5.18
N ILE A 174 -26.28 -13.09 4.93
CA ILE A 174 -24.84 -13.33 4.80
C ILE A 174 -24.26 -12.49 3.65
N GLY A 175 -24.90 -12.53 2.47
CA GLY A 175 -24.45 -11.80 1.30
C GLY A 175 -24.44 -10.29 1.51
N THR A 176 -25.50 -9.76 2.14
CA THR A 176 -25.61 -8.33 2.44
C THR A 176 -24.56 -7.87 3.45
N LEU A 177 -24.29 -8.66 4.49
CA LEU A 177 -23.24 -8.36 5.48
C LEU A 177 -21.86 -8.31 4.82
N LEU A 178 -21.55 -9.27 3.94
CA LEU A 178 -20.29 -9.26 3.20
C LEU A 178 -20.19 -8.04 2.27
N VAL A 179 -21.25 -7.70 1.53
CA VAL A 179 -21.29 -6.48 0.70
C VAL A 179 -21.08 -5.22 1.56
N ALA A 180 -21.67 -5.16 2.76
CA ALA A 180 -21.49 -4.05 3.69
C ALA A 180 -20.01 -3.90 4.12
N ILE A 181 -19.37 -5.01 4.50
CA ILE A 181 -17.96 -5.04 4.90
C ILE A 181 -17.06 -4.60 3.74
N ILE A 182 -17.29 -5.13 2.52
CA ILE A 182 -16.53 -4.76 1.33
C ILE A 182 -16.63 -3.25 1.06
N ASN A 183 -17.84 -2.70 1.14
CA ASN A 183 -18.05 -1.28 0.90
C ASN A 183 -17.44 -0.41 2.00
N TYR A 184 -17.49 -0.85 3.26
CA TYR A 184 -16.78 -0.18 4.35
C TYR A 184 -15.27 -0.12 4.08
N ILE A 185 -14.67 -1.24 3.69
CA ILE A 185 -13.24 -1.34 3.34
C ILE A 185 -12.90 -0.45 2.15
N MET A 186 -13.74 -0.41 1.10
CA MET A 186 -13.50 0.41 -0.08
C MET A 186 -13.59 1.92 0.21
N VAL A 187 -14.53 2.34 1.06
CA VAL A 187 -14.59 3.73 1.53
C VAL A 187 -13.38 4.06 2.40
N TYR A 188 -12.96 3.15 3.28
CA TYR A 188 -11.75 3.31 4.09
C TYR A 188 -10.50 3.47 3.22
N ALA A 189 -10.32 2.57 2.24
CA ALA A 189 -9.19 2.59 1.33
C ALA A 189 -9.11 3.90 0.54
N ALA A 190 -10.25 4.40 0.05
CA ALA A 190 -10.31 5.67 -0.67
C ALA A 190 -9.92 6.89 0.19
N LYS A 191 -10.16 6.83 1.50
CA LYS A 191 -9.82 7.90 2.45
C LYS A 191 -8.39 7.81 3.00
N THR A 192 -7.80 6.62 3.01
CA THR A 192 -6.49 6.32 3.64
C THR A 192 -5.36 6.15 2.63
N LEU A 193 -5.58 6.60 1.38
CA LEU A 193 -4.66 6.32 0.31
C LEU A 193 -3.35 7.11 0.48
N THR A 194 -2.28 6.37 0.71
CA THR A 194 -0.92 6.85 0.94
C THR A 194 0.04 5.91 0.22
N PRO A 195 1.30 6.30 -0.01
CA PRO A 195 2.30 5.38 -0.56
C PRO A 195 2.46 4.11 0.29
N VAL A 196 2.36 4.23 1.62
CA VAL A 196 2.45 3.10 2.54
C VAL A 196 1.31 2.12 2.32
N THR A 197 0.07 2.61 2.20
CA THR A 197 -1.08 1.73 1.94
C THR A 197 -1.03 1.12 0.54
N LEU A 198 -0.50 1.82 -0.47
CA LEU A 198 -0.24 1.25 -1.80
C LEU A 198 0.82 0.14 -1.79
N ILE A 199 1.92 0.30 -1.05
CA ILE A 199 2.92 -0.76 -0.86
C ILE A 199 2.28 -1.98 -0.20
N LYS A 200 1.50 -1.79 0.87
CA LYS A 200 0.76 -2.89 1.53
C LYS A 200 -0.17 -3.61 0.55
N SER A 201 -0.94 -2.88 -0.25
CA SER A 201 -1.82 -3.45 -1.27
C SER A 201 -1.05 -4.24 -2.33
N LEU A 202 0.08 -3.71 -2.82
CA LEU A 202 0.97 -4.39 -3.76
C LEU A 202 1.45 -5.73 -3.20
N THR A 203 1.92 -5.73 -1.94
CA THR A 203 2.36 -6.94 -1.24
C THR A 203 1.25 -7.97 -1.11
N TYR A 204 0.05 -7.55 -0.70
CA TYR A 204 -1.08 -8.47 -0.54
C TYR A 204 -1.55 -9.07 -1.86
N ILE A 205 -1.58 -8.29 -2.94
CA ILE A 205 -1.94 -8.83 -4.26
C ILE A 205 -0.92 -9.86 -4.73
N ILE A 206 0.38 -9.55 -4.66
CA ILE A 206 1.39 -10.49 -5.15
C ILE A 206 1.40 -11.76 -4.34
N ILE A 207 1.53 -11.64 -3.02
CA ILE A 207 1.64 -12.82 -2.15
C ILE A 207 0.34 -13.61 -2.21
N GLY A 208 -0.80 -12.95 -2.08
CA GLY A 208 -2.11 -13.59 -2.14
C GLY A 208 -2.35 -14.26 -3.49
N GLY A 209 -2.24 -13.52 -4.59
CA GLY A 209 -2.54 -13.99 -5.94
C GLY A 209 -1.64 -15.12 -6.42
N VAL A 210 -0.32 -15.03 -6.20
CA VAL A 210 0.61 -16.14 -6.52
C VAL A 210 0.30 -17.36 -5.66
N THR A 211 0.03 -17.18 -4.35
CA THR A 211 -0.36 -18.29 -3.47
C THR A 211 -1.66 -18.95 -3.94
N VAL A 212 -2.66 -18.18 -4.36
CA VAL A 212 -3.91 -18.73 -4.92
C VAL A 212 -3.60 -19.61 -6.12
N ALA A 213 -2.80 -19.11 -7.07
CA ALA A 213 -2.44 -19.84 -8.28
C ALA A 213 -1.70 -21.15 -7.95
N MET A 214 -0.78 -21.13 -6.98
CA MET A 214 -0.08 -22.32 -6.50
C MET A 214 -1.04 -23.35 -5.87
N LEU A 215 -1.99 -22.88 -5.05
CA LEU A 215 -2.98 -23.74 -4.37
C LEU A 215 -4.00 -24.33 -5.34
N THR A 216 -4.43 -23.57 -6.36
CA THR A 216 -5.41 -24.05 -7.36
C THR A 216 -4.80 -25.04 -8.36
N ASN A 217 -3.47 -25.08 -8.47
CA ASN A 217 -2.73 -25.95 -9.39
C ASN A 217 -2.01 -27.12 -8.71
N GLN A 218 -2.30 -27.43 -7.44
CA GLN A 218 -1.58 -28.48 -6.71
C GLN A 218 -1.56 -29.82 -7.46
N ASP A 219 -2.68 -30.21 -8.06
CA ASP A 219 -2.79 -31.48 -8.80
C ASP A 219 -2.01 -31.49 -10.13
N GLN A 220 -1.65 -30.32 -10.66
CA GLN A 220 -0.86 -30.17 -11.90
C GLN A 220 0.65 -30.29 -11.68
N GLN A 221 1.09 -30.51 -10.43
CA GLN A 221 2.50 -30.65 -10.07
C GLN A 221 3.38 -29.53 -10.63
N TRP A 222 2.87 -28.29 -10.65
CA TRP A 222 3.53 -27.12 -11.24
C TRP A 222 4.98 -26.94 -10.77
N TRP A 223 5.27 -27.35 -9.53
CA TRP A 223 6.60 -27.27 -8.93
C TRP A 223 7.66 -28.15 -9.61
N LEU A 224 7.26 -29.13 -10.41
CA LEU A 224 8.16 -29.95 -11.23
C LEU A 224 8.61 -29.23 -12.51
N TYR A 225 7.85 -28.23 -12.95
CA TYR A 225 8.14 -27.45 -14.15
C TYR A 225 8.89 -26.17 -13.79
N ASN A 226 8.16 -25.17 -13.32
CA ASN A 226 8.65 -23.84 -12.97
C ASN A 226 7.52 -23.01 -12.33
N LEU A 227 7.83 -21.83 -11.79
CA LEU A 227 6.83 -20.91 -11.24
C LEU A 227 5.96 -20.30 -12.36
N SER A 228 6.55 -20.05 -13.52
CA SER A 228 5.84 -19.48 -14.69
C SER A 228 4.76 -20.40 -15.27
N PHE A 229 4.81 -21.70 -15.00
CA PHE A 229 3.78 -22.71 -15.33
C PHE A 229 2.39 -22.25 -14.86
N LEU A 230 2.32 -21.59 -13.70
CA LEU A 230 1.08 -21.09 -13.14
C LEU A 230 0.34 -20.09 -14.04
N GLY A 231 1.05 -19.50 -15.02
CA GLY A 231 0.49 -18.60 -16.02
C GLY A 231 0.17 -19.26 -17.37
N THR A 232 0.55 -20.51 -17.61
CA THR A 232 0.45 -21.14 -18.95
C THR A 232 -0.94 -21.71 -19.22
N PRO A 233 -1.31 -22.00 -20.48
CA PRO A 233 -2.62 -22.62 -20.80
C PRO A 233 -2.87 -23.97 -20.13
N GLU A 234 -1.81 -24.69 -19.74
CA GLU A 234 -1.88 -26.00 -19.08
C GLU A 234 -2.28 -25.88 -17.60
N ALA A 235 -2.10 -24.70 -16.98
CA ALA A 235 -2.50 -24.46 -15.61
C ALA A 235 -4.01 -24.22 -15.45
N ILE A 236 -4.58 -24.81 -14.40
CA ILE A 236 -5.95 -24.57 -13.96
C ILE A 236 -6.08 -23.11 -13.51
N ASN A 237 -7.01 -22.39 -14.13
CA ASN A 237 -7.25 -20.96 -13.84
C ASN A 237 -5.98 -20.11 -13.95
N SER A 238 -5.13 -20.37 -14.96
CA SER A 238 -3.86 -19.67 -15.19
C SER A 238 -3.95 -18.14 -15.22
N TRP A 239 -5.13 -17.62 -15.61
CA TRP A 239 -5.46 -16.21 -15.54
C TRP A 239 -5.24 -15.59 -14.15
N GLN A 240 -5.34 -16.36 -13.06
CA GLN A 240 -5.12 -15.90 -11.68
C GLN A 240 -3.68 -15.39 -11.47
N PHE A 241 -2.69 -16.17 -11.92
CA PHE A 241 -1.28 -15.79 -11.83
C PHE A 241 -0.98 -14.58 -12.71
N ASN A 242 -1.44 -14.64 -13.97
CA ASN A 242 -1.20 -13.60 -14.97
C ASN A 242 -1.79 -12.24 -14.58
N ILE A 243 -3.07 -12.22 -14.18
CA ILE A 243 -3.73 -11.02 -13.69
C ILE A 243 -3.05 -10.49 -12.42
N THR A 244 -2.57 -11.36 -11.54
CA THR A 244 -1.81 -10.92 -10.36
C THR A 244 -0.61 -10.08 -10.78
N LEU A 245 0.24 -10.59 -11.68
CA LEU A 245 1.43 -9.86 -12.15
C LEU A 245 1.08 -8.54 -12.87
N MET A 246 0.08 -8.58 -13.76
CA MET A 246 -0.39 -7.39 -14.49
C MET A 246 -0.87 -6.28 -13.56
N PHE A 247 -1.62 -6.62 -12.52
CA PHE A 247 -2.18 -5.61 -11.62
C PHE A 247 -1.18 -5.10 -10.59
N SER A 248 -0.25 -5.96 -10.16
CA SER A 248 0.89 -5.53 -9.37
C SER A 248 1.75 -4.52 -10.12
N ALA A 249 1.93 -4.69 -11.43
CA ALA A 249 2.57 -3.70 -12.28
C ALA A 249 1.80 -2.37 -12.31
N LEU A 250 0.47 -2.40 -12.46
CA LEU A 250 -0.36 -1.19 -12.45
C LEU A 250 -0.27 -0.42 -11.13
N ILE A 251 -0.36 -1.13 -9.99
CA ILE A 251 -0.18 -0.51 -8.67
C ILE A 251 1.21 0.07 -8.55
N MET A 252 2.23 -0.67 -8.98
CA MET A 252 3.60 -0.21 -8.92
C MET A 252 3.78 1.08 -9.74
N ILE A 253 3.23 1.17 -10.95
CA ILE A 253 3.26 2.41 -11.76
C ILE A 253 2.59 3.57 -11.02
N ALA A 254 1.41 3.35 -10.44
CA ALA A 254 0.70 4.38 -9.69
C ALA A 254 1.47 4.84 -8.45
N LEU A 255 2.06 3.90 -7.71
CA LEU A 255 2.90 4.15 -6.54
C LEU A 255 4.17 4.91 -6.92
N ILE A 256 4.86 4.49 -7.98
CA ILE A 256 6.07 5.17 -8.47
C ILE A 256 5.71 6.60 -8.87
N ASP A 257 4.66 6.82 -9.66
CA ASP A 257 4.31 8.19 -10.07
C ASP A 257 3.99 9.05 -8.84
N TYR A 258 3.22 8.52 -7.88
CA TYR A 258 2.91 9.21 -6.63
C TYR A 258 4.17 9.54 -5.80
N LEU A 259 5.08 8.57 -5.60
CA LEU A 259 6.33 8.80 -4.89
C LEU A 259 7.19 9.87 -5.54
N PHE A 260 7.32 9.82 -6.87
CA PHE A 260 8.18 10.76 -7.58
C PHE A 260 7.62 12.17 -7.65
N VAL A 261 6.29 12.34 -7.62
CA VAL A 261 5.69 13.68 -7.42
C VAL A 261 6.19 14.28 -6.12
N MET A 262 6.11 13.53 -5.03
CA MET A 262 6.52 14.02 -3.71
C MET A 262 8.03 14.20 -3.58
N LEU A 263 8.83 13.34 -4.22
CA LEU A 263 10.28 13.51 -4.27
C LEU A 263 10.67 14.77 -5.05
N TYR A 264 10.01 15.05 -6.18
CA TYR A 264 10.30 16.25 -6.97
C TYR A 264 9.87 17.54 -6.27
N GLU A 265 8.77 17.52 -5.50
CA GLU A 265 8.37 18.65 -4.66
C GLU A 265 9.40 18.92 -3.56
N GLY A 266 9.89 17.87 -2.89
CA GLY A 266 10.72 18.02 -1.70
C GLY A 266 12.24 18.10 -1.93
N GLN A 267 12.75 17.58 -3.05
CA GLN A 267 14.20 17.60 -3.36
C GLN A 267 14.52 18.20 -4.72
N GLY A 268 13.52 18.66 -5.46
CA GLY A 268 13.68 19.13 -6.83
C GLY A 268 13.87 17.99 -7.83
N LYS A 269 13.79 18.35 -9.12
CA LYS A 269 14.03 17.41 -10.22
C LYS A 269 15.53 17.26 -10.45
N SER A 270 16.04 16.03 -10.35
CA SER A 270 17.41 15.68 -10.73
C SER A 270 17.41 14.63 -11.84
N LYS A 271 18.48 14.60 -12.66
CA LYS A 271 18.64 13.57 -13.71
C LYS A 271 18.58 12.16 -13.13
N ASN A 272 19.21 11.96 -11.97
CA ASN A 272 19.26 10.67 -11.27
C ASN A 272 17.87 10.19 -10.87
N LEU A 273 17.01 11.08 -10.34
CA LEU A 273 15.63 10.74 -10.01
C LEU A 273 14.79 10.44 -11.26
N ILE A 274 14.99 11.17 -12.36
CA ILE A 274 14.28 10.90 -13.62
C ILE A 274 14.66 9.51 -14.14
N ILE A 275 15.95 9.17 -14.13
CA ILE A 275 16.44 7.84 -14.52
C ILE A 275 15.87 6.77 -13.59
N LEU A 276 15.94 6.96 -12.27
CA LEU A 276 15.39 6.01 -11.30
C LEU A 276 13.89 5.76 -11.54
N LYS A 277 13.11 6.82 -11.77
CA LYS A 277 11.68 6.72 -12.10
C LYS A 277 11.48 5.89 -13.37
N ALA A 278 12.24 6.18 -14.43
CA ALA A 278 12.11 5.48 -15.70
C ALA A 278 12.45 3.98 -15.57
N LEU A 279 13.51 3.64 -14.85
CA LEU A 279 13.91 2.26 -14.61
C LEU A 279 12.85 1.51 -13.78
N LEU A 280 12.28 2.15 -12.76
CA LEU A 280 11.22 1.55 -11.93
C LEU A 280 9.91 1.35 -12.73
N ILE A 281 9.54 2.31 -13.59
CA ILE A 281 8.38 2.16 -14.48
C ILE A 281 8.63 1.03 -15.49
N LEU A 282 9.81 0.98 -16.09
CA LEU A 282 10.17 -0.09 -17.03
C LEU A 282 10.10 -1.47 -16.36
N MET A 283 10.65 -1.61 -15.16
CA MET A 283 10.53 -2.83 -14.36
C MET A 283 9.07 -3.20 -14.08
N ALA A 284 8.18 -2.23 -13.82
CA ALA A 284 6.76 -2.50 -13.67
C ALA A 284 6.13 -3.00 -14.96
N LEU A 285 6.41 -2.36 -16.08
CA LEU A 285 5.93 -2.79 -17.39
C LEU A 285 6.41 -4.21 -17.73
N LEU A 286 7.67 -4.53 -17.42
CA LEU A 286 8.22 -5.87 -17.61
C LEU A 286 7.54 -6.89 -16.69
N LEU A 287 7.31 -6.57 -15.41
CA LEU A 287 6.56 -7.44 -14.49
C LEU A 287 5.15 -7.75 -15.03
N GLY A 288 4.44 -6.72 -15.50
CA GLY A 288 3.12 -6.88 -16.09
C GLY A 288 3.18 -7.63 -17.42
N GLY A 289 4.26 -7.47 -18.18
CA GLY A 289 4.52 -8.18 -19.43
C GLY A 289 4.67 -9.68 -19.24
N VAL A 290 5.27 -10.15 -18.12
CA VAL A 290 5.34 -11.60 -17.81
C VAL A 290 3.94 -12.19 -17.70
N GLY A 291 3.00 -11.48 -17.07
CA GLY A 291 1.60 -11.92 -16.99
C GLY A 291 0.83 -11.72 -18.30
N LEU A 292 1.16 -10.70 -19.09
CA LEU A 292 0.50 -10.40 -20.37
C LEU A 292 0.87 -11.39 -21.47
N PHE A 293 2.08 -11.94 -21.44
CA PHE A 293 2.58 -12.94 -22.37
C PHE A 293 2.82 -14.25 -21.63
N PRO A 294 1.77 -15.06 -21.38
CA PRO A 294 1.94 -16.43 -20.89
C PRO A 294 2.88 -17.23 -21.78
N TYR A 295 3.65 -18.15 -21.19
CA TYR A 295 4.37 -19.12 -21.99
C TYR A 295 3.35 -20.14 -22.55
N ASP A 296 3.20 -20.20 -23.87
CA ASP A 296 2.28 -21.12 -24.57
C ASP A 296 2.92 -21.65 -25.86
N ASP A 297 2.18 -22.40 -26.68
CA ASP A 297 2.69 -22.97 -27.94
C ASP A 297 2.98 -21.94 -29.04
N SER A 298 2.55 -20.68 -28.88
CA SER A 298 2.82 -19.63 -29.86
C SER A 298 4.25 -19.12 -29.74
N LEU A 299 5.02 -19.23 -30.84
CA LEU A 299 6.39 -18.72 -30.92
C LEU A 299 6.49 -17.24 -30.47
N PHE A 300 5.47 -16.44 -30.78
CA PHE A 300 5.42 -15.04 -30.38
C PHE A 300 5.38 -14.90 -28.85
N ASN A 301 4.49 -15.62 -28.18
CA ASN A 301 4.30 -15.55 -26.73
C ASN A 301 5.50 -16.14 -25.98
N GLN A 302 6.06 -17.28 -26.42
CA GLN A 302 7.31 -17.82 -25.85
C GLN A 302 8.45 -16.80 -25.94
N THR A 303 8.61 -16.18 -27.11
CA THR A 303 9.66 -15.19 -27.34
C THR A 303 9.44 -13.97 -26.44
N MET A 304 8.22 -13.43 -26.40
CA MET A 304 7.91 -12.25 -25.59
C MET A 304 8.04 -12.54 -24.10
N HIS A 305 7.55 -13.69 -23.62
CA HIS A 305 7.70 -14.11 -22.23
C HIS A 305 9.18 -14.14 -21.82
N ASN A 306 10.00 -14.84 -22.60
CA ASN A 306 11.44 -14.95 -22.33
C ASN A 306 12.13 -13.59 -22.36
N ARG A 307 11.85 -12.74 -23.36
CA ARG A 307 12.45 -11.40 -23.46
C ARG A 307 12.06 -10.50 -22.31
N VAL A 308 10.81 -10.57 -21.87
CA VAL A 308 10.33 -9.76 -20.76
C VAL A 308 10.90 -10.26 -19.43
N ALA A 309 10.96 -11.58 -19.22
CA ALA A 309 11.57 -12.19 -18.04
C ALA A 309 13.09 -11.91 -17.96
N GLU A 310 13.82 -12.04 -19.08
CA GLU A 310 15.21 -11.62 -19.20
C GLU A 310 15.38 -10.12 -18.90
N GLY A 311 14.49 -9.29 -19.45
CA GLY A 311 14.45 -7.85 -19.20
C GLY A 311 14.34 -7.49 -17.72
N LEU A 312 13.54 -8.25 -16.95
CA LEU A 312 13.43 -8.08 -15.50
C LEU A 312 14.79 -8.29 -14.82
N ILE A 313 15.53 -9.33 -15.19
CA ILE A 313 16.85 -9.60 -14.62
C ILE A 313 17.79 -8.43 -14.90
N TYR A 314 17.85 -7.95 -16.15
CA TYR A 314 18.72 -6.83 -16.53
C TYR A 314 18.36 -5.54 -15.79
N ILE A 315 17.07 -5.20 -15.69
CA ILE A 315 16.65 -3.98 -15.00
C ILE A 315 16.96 -4.04 -13.50
N PHE A 316 16.81 -5.22 -12.86
CA PHE A 316 17.21 -5.42 -11.46
C PHE A 316 18.71 -5.22 -11.27
N ILE A 317 19.56 -5.77 -12.13
CA ILE A 317 21.02 -5.59 -12.07
C ILE A 317 21.37 -4.09 -12.19
N VAL A 318 20.82 -3.41 -13.21
CA VAL A 318 21.04 -1.99 -13.43
C VAL A 318 20.59 -1.16 -12.22
N LEU A 319 19.42 -1.47 -11.66
CA LEU A 319 18.89 -0.76 -10.49
C LEU A 319 19.72 -1.00 -9.23
N ILE A 320 20.11 -2.25 -8.94
CA ILE A 320 20.90 -2.60 -7.75
C ILE A 320 22.28 -1.94 -7.80
N ILE A 321 22.97 -2.05 -8.94
CA ILE A 321 24.29 -1.40 -9.13
C ILE A 321 24.10 0.13 -9.11
N GLY A 322 23.09 0.62 -9.81
CA GLY A 322 22.78 2.03 -9.98
C GLY A 322 22.38 2.76 -8.69
N ILE A 323 21.92 2.04 -7.67
CA ILE A 323 21.22 2.62 -6.52
C ILE A 323 22.06 3.64 -5.74
N ARG A 324 23.39 3.44 -5.69
CA ARG A 324 24.32 4.36 -5.03
C ARG A 324 24.31 5.76 -5.65
N TRP A 325 24.07 5.86 -6.95
CA TRP A 325 24.05 7.13 -7.70
C TRP A 325 22.63 7.64 -7.92
N LEU A 326 21.68 6.72 -8.10
CA LEU A 326 20.30 7.05 -8.44
C LEU A 326 19.48 7.54 -7.25
N LEU A 327 19.71 6.96 -6.06
CA LEU A 327 18.89 7.21 -4.87
C LEU A 327 19.45 8.38 -4.03
N PRO A 328 18.64 9.39 -3.67
CA PRO A 328 19.11 10.47 -2.81
C PRO A 328 19.28 9.99 -1.36
N LYS A 329 20.30 10.52 -0.67
CA LYS A 329 20.55 10.29 0.77
C LYS A 329 20.58 8.79 1.17
N VAL A 330 21.14 7.93 0.31
CA VAL A 330 21.19 6.48 0.56
C VAL A 330 22.03 6.13 1.80
N THR A 331 21.49 5.27 2.67
CA THR A 331 22.22 4.81 3.87
C THR A 331 23.19 3.67 3.53
N LYS A 332 24.30 3.59 4.27
CA LYS A 332 25.26 2.48 4.10
C LYS A 332 24.64 1.11 4.36
N GLN A 333 23.67 1.03 5.30
CA GLN A 333 22.95 -0.20 5.60
C GLN A 333 22.11 -0.65 4.41
N PHE A 334 21.36 0.27 3.78
CA PHE A 334 20.57 -0.05 2.60
C PHE A 334 21.42 -0.50 1.41
N LEU A 335 22.61 0.10 1.21
CA LEU A 335 23.56 -0.35 0.19
C LEU A 335 24.06 -1.78 0.45
N LYS A 336 24.41 -2.11 1.69
CA LYS A 336 24.86 -3.47 2.05
C LYS A 336 23.77 -4.51 1.77
N ILE A 337 22.53 -4.22 2.14
CA ILE A 337 21.39 -5.11 1.87
C ILE A 337 21.17 -5.23 0.35
N SER A 338 21.22 -4.12 -0.38
CA SER A 338 21.01 -4.13 -1.84
C SER A 338 22.04 -4.97 -2.58
N TYR A 339 23.33 -4.78 -2.28
CA TYR A 339 24.38 -5.59 -2.88
C TYR A 339 24.39 -7.03 -2.38
N GLY A 340 23.96 -7.28 -1.13
CA GLY A 340 23.74 -8.62 -0.61
C GLY A 340 22.65 -9.37 -1.39
N VAL A 341 21.51 -8.73 -1.65
CA VAL A 341 20.46 -9.30 -2.50
C VAL A 341 20.96 -9.51 -3.93
N GLY A 342 21.66 -8.53 -4.50
CA GLY A 342 22.27 -8.67 -5.83
C GLY A 342 23.22 -9.87 -5.92
N ALA A 343 24.09 -10.05 -4.92
CA ALA A 343 24.99 -11.19 -4.83
C ALA A 343 24.23 -12.52 -4.66
N ALA A 344 23.14 -12.54 -3.88
CA ALA A 344 22.30 -13.71 -3.72
C ALA A 344 21.57 -14.09 -5.02
N LEU A 345 21.11 -13.11 -5.81
CA LEU A 345 20.53 -13.34 -7.14
C LEU A 345 21.57 -13.87 -8.14
N ILE A 346 22.79 -13.32 -8.14
CA ILE A 346 23.88 -13.85 -8.96
C ILE A 346 24.24 -15.28 -8.51
N GLY A 347 24.25 -15.52 -7.20
CA GLY A 347 24.44 -16.84 -6.61
C GLY A 347 23.36 -17.83 -7.04
N SER A 348 22.08 -17.43 -7.06
CA SER A 348 20.99 -18.31 -7.52
C SER A 348 21.15 -18.67 -9.00
N VAL A 349 21.55 -17.72 -9.86
CA VAL A 349 21.86 -17.98 -11.28
C VAL A 349 23.02 -18.98 -11.39
N PHE A 350 24.11 -18.79 -10.64
CA PHE A 350 25.26 -19.70 -10.67
C PHE A 350 24.90 -21.10 -10.19
N LEU A 351 24.11 -21.21 -9.11
CA LEU A 351 23.64 -22.50 -8.60
C LEU A 351 22.70 -23.21 -9.58
N PHE A 352 21.95 -22.48 -10.40
CA PHE A 352 21.05 -23.04 -11.41
C PHE A 352 21.78 -23.40 -12.72
N GLN A 353 22.42 -22.43 -13.36
CA GLN A 353 23.04 -22.59 -14.69
C GLN A 353 24.48 -23.12 -14.63
N GLY A 354 25.22 -22.81 -13.57
CA GLY A 354 26.64 -23.15 -13.47
C GLY A 354 26.89 -24.56 -12.97
N ILE A 355 26.31 -24.92 -11.82
CA ILE A 355 26.51 -26.24 -11.19
C ILE A 355 25.25 -27.12 -11.14
N HIS A 356 24.13 -26.67 -11.72
CA HIS A 356 22.87 -27.42 -11.80
C HIS A 356 22.34 -27.96 -10.46
N TYR A 357 22.62 -27.24 -9.38
CA TYR A 357 22.18 -27.58 -8.03
C TYR A 357 20.71 -27.21 -7.78
N LEU A 358 20.30 -26.01 -8.21
CA LEU A 358 18.91 -25.58 -8.12
C LEU A 358 18.10 -26.15 -9.29
N SER A 359 16.87 -26.60 -9.03
CA SER A 359 15.88 -26.79 -10.10
C SER A 359 15.43 -25.43 -10.63
N LEU A 360 14.85 -25.41 -11.84
CA LEU A 360 14.31 -24.19 -12.44
C LEU A 360 13.26 -23.53 -11.52
N THR A 361 12.35 -24.33 -10.97
CA THR A 361 11.35 -23.87 -9.98
C THR A 361 12.00 -23.23 -8.75
N ALA A 362 13.02 -23.87 -8.17
CA ALA A 362 13.68 -23.33 -6.97
C ALA A 362 14.39 -22.01 -7.29
N PHE A 363 15.06 -21.94 -8.45
CA PHE A 363 15.68 -20.72 -8.95
C PHE A 363 14.67 -19.59 -9.14
N GLU A 364 13.55 -19.85 -9.80
CA GLU A 364 12.51 -18.85 -10.04
C GLU A 364 11.87 -18.36 -8.75
N LEU A 365 11.55 -19.26 -7.81
CA LEU A 365 10.95 -18.90 -6.53
C LEU A 365 11.91 -18.06 -5.66
N ILE A 366 13.18 -18.46 -5.54
CA ILE A 366 14.19 -17.70 -4.81
C ILE A 366 14.38 -16.32 -5.45
N SER A 367 14.53 -16.27 -6.76
CA SER A 367 14.78 -15.03 -7.50
C SER A 367 13.58 -14.09 -7.39
N PHE A 368 12.36 -14.61 -7.52
CA PHE A 368 11.12 -13.86 -7.35
C PHE A 368 11.00 -13.26 -5.94
N VAL A 369 11.17 -14.07 -4.90
CA VAL A 369 11.06 -13.61 -3.51
C VAL A 369 12.15 -12.59 -3.16
N LEU A 370 13.40 -12.82 -3.56
CA LEU A 370 14.50 -11.90 -3.30
C LEU A 370 14.33 -10.57 -4.04
N ALA A 371 14.06 -10.62 -5.34
CA ALA A 371 13.86 -9.44 -6.17
C ALA A 371 12.67 -8.61 -5.69
N PHE A 372 11.55 -9.27 -5.38
CA PHE A 372 10.36 -8.60 -4.91
C PHE A 372 10.53 -8.01 -3.50
N SER A 373 11.20 -8.72 -2.59
CA SER A 373 11.52 -8.19 -1.26
C SER A 373 12.40 -6.95 -1.34
N TRP A 374 13.43 -6.98 -2.19
CA TRP A 374 14.30 -5.82 -2.41
C TRP A 374 13.55 -4.63 -3.03
N LEU A 375 12.65 -4.89 -3.98
CA LEU A 375 11.77 -3.88 -4.54
C LEU A 375 10.90 -3.21 -3.46
N LEU A 376 10.26 -3.99 -2.59
CA LEU A 376 9.46 -3.44 -1.49
C LEU A 376 10.32 -2.60 -0.54
N LEU A 377 11.53 -3.06 -0.21
CA LEU A 377 12.48 -2.31 0.60
C LEU A 377 12.89 -0.99 -0.06
N LEU A 378 13.13 -0.98 -1.37
CA LEU A 378 13.44 0.22 -2.13
C LEU A 378 12.29 1.22 -2.11
N LEU A 379 11.07 0.76 -2.40
CA LEU A 379 9.86 1.60 -2.38
C LEU A 379 9.63 2.17 -0.97
N GLN A 380 9.82 1.37 0.07
CA GLN A 380 9.70 1.83 1.45
C GLN A 380 10.80 2.83 1.84
N ASN A 381 12.02 2.67 1.35
CA ASN A 381 13.07 3.66 1.55
C ASN A 381 12.74 4.99 0.85
N LEU A 382 12.16 4.95 -0.36
CA LEU A 382 11.66 6.16 -1.04
C LEU A 382 10.55 6.83 -0.24
N VAL A 383 9.61 6.07 0.33
CA VAL A 383 8.59 6.60 1.25
C VAL A 383 9.24 7.30 2.43
N ASN A 384 10.22 6.68 3.09
CA ASN A 384 10.89 7.26 4.24
C ASN A 384 11.58 8.59 3.89
N ILE A 385 12.22 8.67 2.71
CA ILE A 385 12.84 9.91 2.22
C ILE A 385 11.80 11.01 1.99
N VAL A 386 10.59 10.67 1.55
CA VAL A 386 9.50 11.62 1.32
C VAL A 386 8.84 12.07 2.62
N MET A 387 8.54 11.13 3.52
CA MET A 387 7.75 11.40 4.72
C MET A 387 8.58 12.09 5.80
N ASN A 388 9.88 11.80 5.88
CA ASN A 388 10.80 12.34 6.88
C ASN A 388 11.66 13.49 6.31
N GLN A 389 11.08 14.33 5.45
CA GLN A 389 11.74 15.56 4.99
C GLN A 389 11.65 16.63 6.09
N GLY A 390 12.78 17.05 6.66
CA GLY A 390 12.85 18.08 7.70
C GLY A 390 13.47 17.56 8.99
N GLN A 391 13.87 18.49 9.87
CA GLN A 391 14.34 18.13 11.21
C GLN A 391 13.15 18.12 12.16
N GLU A 392 12.97 17.02 12.88
CA GLU A 392 11.94 16.91 13.92
C GLU A 392 12.60 17.17 15.28
N PHE A 393 12.01 18.08 16.04
CA PHE A 393 12.43 18.43 17.39
C PHE A 393 11.25 18.21 18.33
N THR A 394 11.50 17.58 19.47
CA THR A 394 10.50 17.53 20.55
C THR A 394 10.53 18.87 21.27
N VAL A 395 9.41 19.58 21.26
CA VAL A 395 9.22 20.83 21.99
C VAL A 395 8.18 20.64 23.09
N ALA A 396 8.48 21.12 24.28
CA ALA A 396 7.54 21.10 25.41
C ALA A 396 6.69 22.38 25.39
N LEU A 397 5.39 22.24 25.58
CA LEU A 397 4.50 23.38 25.78
C LEU A 397 4.67 23.93 27.19
N VAL A 398 5.28 25.10 27.33
CA VAL A 398 5.46 25.77 28.63
C VAL A 398 4.64 27.06 28.66
N ARG A 399 3.80 27.25 29.68
CA ARG A 399 3.21 28.57 29.92
C ARG A 399 4.29 29.49 30.49
N PRO A 400 4.51 30.69 29.92
CA PRO A 400 5.45 31.63 30.49
C PRO A 400 5.04 32.00 31.92
N SER A 401 5.99 31.93 32.87
CA SER A 401 5.82 32.47 34.22
C SER A 401 5.50 33.97 34.15
N GLN A 402 4.68 34.52 35.06
CA GLN A 402 4.32 35.96 35.14
C GLN A 402 5.50 36.91 34.93
N THR A 403 6.70 36.56 35.39
CA THR A 403 7.93 37.34 35.22
C THR A 403 8.39 37.54 33.77
N TYR A 404 7.93 36.72 32.81
CA TYR A 404 8.27 36.86 31.39
C TYR A 404 7.33 37.85 30.68
N TYR A 405 6.07 37.93 31.13
CA TYR A 405 5.08 38.88 30.61
C TYR A 405 5.48 40.34 30.87
N ASP A 406 6.17 40.59 31.98
CA ASP A 406 6.64 41.93 32.36
C ASP A 406 7.91 42.38 31.61
N LEU A 407 8.60 41.48 30.90
CA LEU A 407 9.81 41.79 30.12
C LEU A 407 9.53 42.04 28.62
N THR A 408 8.33 41.70 28.14
CA THR A 408 7.94 41.80 26.73
C THR A 408 6.85 42.84 26.45
N LYS A 409 6.45 43.62 27.47
CA LYS A 409 5.76 44.90 27.33
C LYS A 409 6.76 46.03 27.48
#